data_AF-A0A7I4DVV5-F1
#
_entry.id   AF-A0A7I4DVV5-F1
#
_cell.length_a   1.000
_cell.length_b   1.000
_cell.length_c   1.000
_cell.angle_alpha   90.00
_cell.angle_beta   90.00
_cell.angle_gamma   90.00
#
_symmetry.space_group_name_H-M   'P 1'
#
loop_
_entity.id
_entity.type
_entity.pdbx_description
1 polymer ?
#
loop_
_entity_poly.entity_id
_entity_poly.type
_entity_poly.pdbx_seq_one_letter_code
_entity_poly.pdbx_strand_id
1 'polypeptide(L)'
;MICADGSLINETKKRKKRNQKRRKKEEGFECCGFKEDDLGSCRSFTIHRSGSLKSICREKLGGGGVAMDQVGGVSIRPKNVVLYHYPCPDGIFAALAAHLYHSAIGRPVSFLPNTVFEPLRVEDISTKNVETFYLLDFAGPQGFAVELAKKAKEVVVLDHHKTALETLPPNGTGPPNLQVLLDMKRSGATIAYDYFLEKLQVESSLQTFLQDDDASHLETLFKYIQDADLWTWALPESKQFSSGLSDCKIEYNAVKNGEVFHQLLALDPEVLIKRGKVSLQEKQKLIDLTLDRSFVVSLGQGKFGQCLAVRADAVANLRSELGNQLAAKSRDQGLRAIGAVVYVEEAMNDASMFKISLRSLGSTEDTTEISQVYGGGGHRNASSFLLSVQSFERWKA
;
A
#
# COMPACT_ATOMS: atom_id res chain seq x y z
N MET A 1 59.70 -31.04 35.99
CA MET A 1 60.74 -31.92 35.42
C MET A 1 60.43 -32.07 33.94
N ILE A 2 61.32 -31.53 33.12
CA ILE A 2 61.17 -31.26 31.68
C ILE A 2 62.17 -32.16 30.96
N CYS A 3 61.76 -32.82 29.88
CA CYS A 3 62.61 -33.42 28.84
C CYS A 3 61.86 -33.15 27.51
N ALA A 4 62.39 -32.29 26.64
CA ALA A 4 63.18 -32.62 25.44
C ALA A 4 62.28 -33.19 24.31
N ASP A 5 62.37 -32.83 23.03
CA ASP A 5 63.34 -32.04 22.28
C ASP A 5 62.69 -31.61 20.94
N GLY A 6 63.29 -30.63 20.26
CA GLY A 6 62.79 -30.03 19.03
C GLY A 6 62.90 -30.92 17.79
N SER A 7 61.83 -30.96 17.01
CA SER A 7 61.84 -31.29 15.57
C SER A 7 60.40 -31.21 15.03
N LEU A 8 59.90 -30.02 14.65
CA LEU A 8 58.66 -29.89 13.86
C LEU A 8 58.50 -28.52 13.17
N ILE A 9 59.60 -27.79 12.92
CA ILE A 9 59.57 -26.47 12.25
C ILE A 9 59.66 -26.59 10.71
N ASN A 10 59.67 -27.81 10.15
CA ASN A 10 59.85 -28.03 8.70
C ASN A 10 58.62 -28.53 7.90
N GLU A 11 57.43 -28.63 8.50
CA GLU A 11 56.20 -29.03 7.75
C GLU A 11 55.17 -27.90 7.55
N THR A 12 55.27 -26.78 8.26
CA THR A 12 54.30 -25.67 8.18
C THR A 12 54.60 -24.63 7.08
N LYS A 13 55.76 -24.71 6.40
CA LYS A 13 56.10 -23.81 5.27
C LYS A 13 55.85 -24.41 3.87
N LYS A 14 55.59 -25.72 3.73
CA LYS A 14 55.28 -26.36 2.43
C LYS A 14 53.78 -26.46 2.09
N ARG A 15 52.87 -26.36 3.06
CA ARG A 15 51.41 -26.32 2.80
C ARG A 15 50.84 -24.93 2.47
N LYS A 16 51.55 -23.84 2.78
CA LYS A 16 51.12 -22.45 2.45
C LYS A 16 51.47 -21.97 1.03
N LYS A 17 52.30 -22.69 0.26
CA LYS A 17 52.65 -22.34 -1.14
C LYS A 17 51.81 -23.03 -2.23
N ARG A 18 50.89 -23.95 -1.89
CA ARG A 18 49.99 -24.61 -2.85
C ARG A 18 48.57 -24.03 -2.90
N ASN A 19 48.13 -23.25 -1.90
CA ASN A 19 46.79 -22.64 -1.89
C ASN A 19 46.74 -21.16 -2.35
N GLN A 20 47.88 -20.57 -2.73
CA GLN A 20 47.92 -19.20 -3.28
C GLN A 20 48.03 -19.16 -4.82
N LYS A 21 48.06 -20.33 -5.48
CA LYS A 21 48.16 -20.48 -6.94
C LYS A 21 46.85 -20.97 -7.61
N ARG A 22 45.75 -21.07 -6.86
CA ARG A 22 44.39 -21.33 -7.36
C ARG A 22 43.42 -20.15 -7.22
N ARG A 23 43.91 -19.00 -6.75
CA ARG A 23 43.12 -17.77 -6.52
C ARG A 23 43.54 -16.57 -7.42
N LYS A 24 44.12 -16.85 -8.59
CA LYS A 24 44.48 -15.83 -9.60
C LYS A 24 44.09 -16.25 -11.02
N LYS A 25 42.92 -16.89 -11.18
CA LYS A 25 42.42 -17.29 -12.51
C LYS A 25 40.92 -17.07 -12.74
N GLU A 26 40.30 -16.23 -11.91
CA GLU A 26 38.89 -15.78 -12.07
C GLU A 26 38.75 -14.27 -11.78
N GLU A 27 39.80 -13.50 -12.02
CA GLU A 27 39.73 -12.04 -12.06
C GLU A 27 40.29 -11.59 -13.40
N GLY A 28 39.36 -11.32 -14.30
CA GLY A 28 39.63 -10.75 -15.62
C GLY A 28 38.30 -10.30 -16.18
N PHE A 29 37.89 -9.08 -15.86
CA PHE A 29 37.18 -8.25 -16.83
C PHE A 29 37.46 -6.78 -16.56
N GLU A 30 37.90 -6.13 -17.62
CA GLU A 30 38.45 -4.79 -17.72
C GLU A 30 37.38 -3.71 -17.47
N CYS A 31 37.85 -2.57 -16.95
CA CYS A 31 37.13 -1.31 -17.02
C CYS A 31 37.03 -0.85 -18.49
N CYS A 32 35.80 -0.77 -19.00
CA CYS A 32 35.47 0.08 -20.14
C CYS A 32 34.24 0.94 -19.79
N GLY A 33 34.32 2.22 -20.14
CA GLY A 33 33.45 3.29 -19.68
C GLY A 33 31.97 3.13 -20.04
N PHE A 34 31.13 3.63 -19.14
CA PHE A 34 29.71 3.81 -19.37
C PHE A 34 29.49 4.99 -20.33
N LYS A 35 28.94 4.69 -21.51
CA LYS A 35 28.07 5.62 -22.23
C LYS A 35 26.63 5.26 -21.88
N GLU A 36 25.81 6.29 -21.74
CA GLU A 36 24.35 6.20 -21.62
C GLU A 36 23.74 5.52 -22.85
N ASP A 37 22.48 5.08 -22.69
CA ASP A 37 21.59 4.41 -23.65
C ASP A 37 21.51 2.88 -23.55
N ASP A 38 20.55 2.38 -22.74
CA ASP A 38 19.59 1.36 -23.22
C ASP A 38 18.44 1.14 -22.21
N LEU A 39 17.32 1.81 -22.50
CA LEU A 39 15.98 1.48 -22.01
C LEU A 39 15.47 0.26 -22.80
N GLY A 40 15.41 -0.91 -22.16
CA GLY A 40 14.95 -2.13 -22.81
C GLY A 40 14.28 -3.13 -21.87
N SER A 41 12.94 -3.16 -21.92
CA SER A 41 12.06 -4.32 -21.72
C SER A 41 12.44 -5.32 -20.60
N CYS A 42 11.76 -5.20 -19.45
CA CYS A 42 11.78 -6.24 -18.42
C CYS A 42 11.02 -7.47 -18.94
N ARG A 43 11.75 -8.45 -19.48
CA ARG A 43 11.22 -9.76 -19.86
C ARG A 43 10.96 -10.61 -18.60
N SER A 44 9.75 -11.17 -18.57
CA SER A 44 9.28 -12.32 -17.78
C SER A 44 10.36 -13.07 -16.97
N PHE A 45 10.30 -12.96 -15.64
CA PHE A 45 10.92 -13.93 -14.75
C PHE A 45 9.96 -15.09 -14.52
N THR A 46 10.29 -16.26 -15.09
CA THR A 46 9.64 -17.52 -14.75
C THR A 46 10.23 -18.03 -13.44
N ILE A 47 9.52 -17.86 -12.34
CA ILE A 47 9.85 -18.52 -11.06
C ILE A 47 9.29 -19.94 -11.13
N HIS A 48 10.18 -20.93 -11.19
CA HIS A 48 9.82 -22.32 -10.96
C HIS A 48 9.71 -22.56 -9.45
N ARG A 49 8.47 -22.58 -8.93
CA ARG A 49 8.10 -23.35 -7.74
C ARG A 49 6.87 -24.22 -8.04
N SER A 50 6.86 -25.37 -7.38
CA SER A 50 5.98 -26.52 -7.50
C SER A 50 4.50 -26.17 -7.61
N GLY A 51 3.79 -26.88 -8.50
CA GLY A 51 2.36 -26.68 -8.74
C GLY A 51 1.52 -26.97 -7.50
N SER A 52 0.82 -25.95 -7.00
CA SER A 52 -0.42 -26.11 -6.23
C SER A 52 -1.41 -24.98 -6.55
N LEU A 53 -0.94 -23.75 -6.81
CA LEU A 53 -1.83 -22.62 -7.19
C LEU A 53 -2.30 -22.63 -8.66
N LYS A 54 -1.69 -23.42 -9.54
CA LYS A 54 -2.07 -23.48 -10.96
C LYS A 54 -3.36 -24.26 -11.25
N SER A 55 -3.85 -25.09 -10.33
CA SER A 55 -5.03 -25.92 -10.60
C SER A 55 -6.36 -25.27 -10.22
N ILE A 56 -6.36 -24.27 -9.33
CA ILE A 56 -7.61 -23.63 -8.89
C ILE A 56 -8.13 -22.61 -9.93
N CYS A 57 -7.26 -21.99 -10.72
CA CYS A 57 -7.67 -21.04 -11.76
C CYS A 57 -7.82 -21.64 -13.17
N ARG A 58 -7.77 -22.97 -13.35
CA ARG A 58 -7.67 -23.57 -14.70
C ARG A 58 -8.89 -24.29 -15.24
N GLU A 59 -10.04 -24.22 -14.59
CA GLU A 59 -11.29 -24.67 -15.21
C GLU A 59 -12.33 -23.55 -15.26
N LYS A 60 -12.44 -22.99 -16.47
CA LYS A 60 -13.43 -22.01 -16.98
C LYS A 60 -13.30 -20.55 -16.52
N LEU A 61 -12.21 -19.89 -16.90
CA LEU A 61 -12.25 -18.43 -17.13
C LEU A 61 -11.50 -18.09 -18.42
N GLY A 62 -12.27 -17.66 -19.43
CA GLY A 62 -11.75 -16.98 -20.60
C GLY A 62 -11.09 -15.67 -20.19
N GLY A 63 -10.02 -15.31 -20.90
CA GLY A 63 -9.18 -14.16 -20.58
C GLY A 63 -9.96 -12.86 -20.45
N GLY A 64 -9.54 -12.05 -19.47
CA GLY A 64 -9.96 -10.68 -19.28
C GLY A 64 -9.56 -9.78 -20.46
N GLY A 65 -10.37 -9.82 -21.50
CA GLY A 65 -10.67 -8.69 -22.36
C GLY A 65 -12.18 -8.47 -22.28
N VAL A 66 -12.65 -7.29 -22.66
CA VAL A 66 -14.09 -7.02 -22.81
C VAL A 66 -14.65 -7.96 -23.88
N ALA A 67 -15.01 -9.17 -23.49
CA ALA A 67 -15.68 -10.16 -24.31
C ALA A 67 -16.99 -10.47 -23.59
N MET A 68 -18.08 -10.00 -24.20
CA MET A 68 -19.42 -10.49 -23.89
C MET A 68 -19.45 -11.98 -24.25
N ASP A 69 -19.19 -12.85 -23.28
CA ASP A 69 -19.45 -14.28 -23.47
C ASP A 69 -20.97 -14.50 -23.53
N GLN A 70 -21.47 -14.60 -24.76
CA GLN A 70 -22.85 -14.93 -25.05
C GLN A 70 -23.03 -16.45 -25.00
N VAL A 71 -23.46 -16.93 -23.84
CA VAL A 71 -24.12 -18.24 -23.74
C VAL A 71 -25.57 -17.97 -23.35
N GLY A 72 -26.47 -18.03 -24.33
CA GLY A 72 -27.92 -17.93 -24.08
C GLY A 72 -28.42 -16.54 -23.67
N GLY A 73 -28.13 -15.50 -24.46
CA GLY A 73 -28.96 -14.27 -24.53
C GLY A 73 -29.11 -13.38 -23.29
N VAL A 74 -28.52 -13.72 -22.14
CA VAL A 74 -28.56 -12.88 -20.92
C VAL A 74 -27.14 -12.50 -20.54
N SER A 75 -26.79 -11.22 -20.72
CA SER A 75 -25.57 -10.65 -20.14
C SER A 75 -25.66 -10.72 -18.62
N ILE A 76 -24.92 -11.64 -18.00
CA ILE A 76 -24.78 -11.72 -16.53
C ILE A 76 -23.88 -10.55 -16.10
N ARG A 77 -24.48 -9.38 -15.92
CA ARG A 77 -23.78 -8.26 -15.28
C ARG A 77 -23.53 -8.61 -13.82
N PRO A 78 -22.32 -8.36 -13.28
CA PRO A 78 -22.07 -8.56 -11.86
C PRO A 78 -23.05 -7.76 -11.02
N LYS A 79 -23.70 -8.42 -10.07
CA LYS A 79 -24.63 -7.77 -9.14
C LYS A 79 -23.91 -7.24 -7.89
N ASN A 80 -22.64 -7.57 -7.71
CA ASN A 80 -21.81 -7.11 -6.62
C ASN A 80 -20.76 -6.15 -7.16
N VAL A 81 -20.58 -5.02 -6.48
CA VAL A 81 -19.60 -4.01 -6.87
C VAL A 81 -18.77 -3.62 -5.66
N VAL A 82 -17.46 -3.77 -5.77
CA VAL A 82 -16.47 -3.38 -4.76
C VAL A 82 -15.87 -2.05 -5.17
N LEU A 83 -16.04 -1.05 -4.31
CA LEU A 83 -15.33 0.21 -4.36
C LEU A 83 -14.24 0.15 -3.30
N TYR A 84 -13.00 0.41 -3.68
CA TYR A 84 -11.86 0.32 -2.76
C TYR A 84 -10.94 1.51 -2.89
N HIS A 85 -10.27 1.87 -1.80
CA HIS A 85 -9.31 2.97 -1.81
C HIS A 85 -8.08 2.66 -2.68
N TYR A 86 -7.70 3.62 -3.51
CA TYR A 86 -6.61 3.52 -4.46
C TYR A 86 -5.77 4.81 -4.44
N PRO A 87 -4.43 4.75 -4.58
CA PRO A 87 -3.59 3.57 -4.88
C PRO A 87 -2.83 3.01 -3.65
N CYS A 88 -3.53 2.55 -2.61
CA CYS A 88 -2.87 1.99 -1.42
C CYS A 88 -2.86 0.43 -1.44
N PRO A 89 -1.82 -0.20 -0.83
CA PRO A 89 -1.83 -1.63 -0.57
C PRO A 89 -3.01 -2.09 0.29
N ASP A 90 -3.45 -1.28 1.26
CA ASP A 90 -4.54 -1.65 2.16
C ASP A 90 -5.87 -1.86 1.39
N GLY A 91 -6.30 -0.87 0.62
CA GLY A 91 -7.49 -0.95 -0.21
C GLY A 91 -7.48 -2.06 -1.26
N ILE A 92 -6.36 -2.32 -1.93
CA ILE A 92 -6.30 -3.44 -2.90
C ILE A 92 -6.29 -4.81 -2.23
N PHE A 93 -5.69 -4.95 -1.04
CA PHE A 93 -5.78 -6.19 -0.26
C PHE A 93 -7.19 -6.39 0.33
N ALA A 94 -7.89 -5.30 0.68
CA ALA A 94 -9.31 -5.37 1.02
C ALA A 94 -10.15 -5.86 -0.17
N ALA A 95 -9.87 -5.36 -1.37
CA ALA A 95 -10.49 -5.87 -2.60
C ALA A 95 -10.12 -7.33 -2.91
N LEU A 96 -8.89 -7.76 -2.59
CA LEU A 96 -8.47 -9.17 -2.71
C LEU A 96 -9.31 -10.09 -1.82
N ALA A 97 -9.63 -9.69 -0.58
CA ALA A 97 -10.51 -10.46 0.29
C ALA A 97 -11.91 -10.65 -0.35
N ALA A 98 -12.48 -9.59 -0.92
CA ALA A 98 -13.74 -9.66 -1.65
C ALA A 98 -13.65 -10.56 -2.89
N HIS A 99 -12.54 -10.47 -3.64
CA HIS A 99 -12.28 -11.31 -4.82
C HIS A 99 -12.25 -12.80 -4.46
N LEU A 100 -11.56 -13.17 -3.38
CA LEU A 100 -11.48 -14.54 -2.90
C LEU A 100 -12.86 -15.08 -2.49
N TYR A 101 -13.62 -14.30 -1.73
CA TYR A 101 -14.97 -14.65 -1.33
C TYR A 101 -15.90 -14.90 -2.52
N HIS A 102 -15.97 -13.93 -3.43
CA HIS A 102 -16.85 -14.00 -4.60
C HIS A 102 -16.48 -15.13 -5.55
N SER A 103 -15.17 -15.42 -5.67
CA SER A 103 -14.67 -16.57 -6.43
C SER A 103 -15.09 -17.90 -5.78
N ALA A 104 -14.98 -18.01 -4.45
CA ALA A 104 -15.36 -19.22 -3.72
C ALA A 104 -16.85 -19.56 -3.85
N ILE A 105 -17.73 -18.55 -3.85
CA ILE A 105 -19.18 -18.75 -4.02
C ILE A 105 -19.65 -18.73 -5.49
N GLY A 106 -18.72 -18.59 -6.45
CA GLY A 106 -19.04 -18.56 -7.88
C GLY A 106 -19.93 -17.38 -8.30
N ARG A 107 -19.86 -16.23 -7.61
CA ARG A 107 -20.66 -15.04 -7.93
C ARG A 107 -19.80 -13.93 -8.51
N PRO A 108 -20.07 -13.44 -9.73
CA PRO A 108 -19.32 -12.32 -10.32
C PRO A 108 -19.37 -11.05 -9.47
N VAL A 109 -18.25 -10.33 -9.46
CA VAL A 109 -18.07 -9.04 -8.77
C VAL A 109 -17.29 -8.08 -9.67
N SER A 110 -17.65 -6.79 -9.66
CA SER A 110 -16.90 -5.71 -10.34
C SER A 110 -16.07 -4.93 -9.33
N PHE A 111 -14.91 -4.43 -9.76
CA PHE A 111 -14.00 -3.64 -8.92
C PHE A 111 -13.83 -2.24 -9.48
N LEU A 112 -14.07 -1.23 -8.64
CA LEU A 112 -13.95 0.18 -8.98
C LEU A 112 -12.92 0.83 -8.02
N PRO A 113 -11.72 1.21 -8.50
CA PRO A 113 -10.77 1.95 -7.68
C PRO A 113 -11.27 3.35 -7.43
N ASN A 114 -11.34 3.75 -6.16
CA ASN A 114 -11.61 5.11 -5.75
C ASN A 114 -10.29 5.86 -5.54
N THR A 115 -10.01 6.82 -6.42
CA THR A 115 -8.81 7.66 -6.29
C THR A 115 -9.04 8.80 -5.31
N VAL A 116 -7.96 9.28 -4.68
CA VAL A 116 -8.03 10.44 -3.77
C VAL A 116 -8.28 11.76 -4.52
N PHE A 117 -7.84 11.87 -5.78
CA PHE A 117 -7.85 13.13 -6.55
C PHE A 117 -9.07 13.30 -7.45
N GLU A 118 -9.58 12.18 -7.94
CA GLU A 118 -10.81 12.08 -8.70
C GLU A 118 -11.66 11.01 -7.98
N PRO A 119 -12.25 11.38 -6.82
CA PRO A 119 -13.07 10.45 -6.06
C PRO A 119 -14.33 10.09 -6.85
N LEU A 120 -14.76 8.84 -6.71
CA LEU A 120 -15.97 8.35 -7.34
C LEU A 120 -17.18 9.16 -6.87
N ARG A 121 -18.05 9.49 -7.82
CA ARG A 121 -19.36 10.07 -7.52
C ARG A 121 -20.44 9.02 -7.75
N VAL A 122 -21.53 9.12 -7.00
CA VAL A 122 -22.67 8.19 -7.12
C VAL A 122 -23.35 8.27 -8.49
N GLU A 123 -23.15 9.38 -9.21
CA GLU A 123 -23.61 9.58 -10.58
C GLU A 123 -22.79 8.79 -11.61
N ASP A 124 -21.50 8.55 -11.33
CA ASP A 124 -20.57 7.89 -12.26
C ASP A 124 -20.60 6.37 -12.14
N ILE A 125 -21.25 5.85 -11.09
CA ILE A 125 -21.33 4.42 -10.80
C ILE A 125 -22.58 3.83 -11.47
N SER A 126 -22.39 2.76 -12.24
CA SER A 126 -23.54 2.01 -12.79
C SER A 126 -24.29 1.31 -11.66
N THR A 127 -25.49 1.76 -11.35
CA THR A 127 -26.31 1.19 -10.27
C THR A 127 -27.45 0.29 -10.76
N LYS A 128 -27.56 0.07 -12.08
CA LYS A 128 -28.62 -0.78 -12.63
C LYS A 128 -28.36 -2.24 -12.25
N ASN A 129 -29.31 -2.84 -11.52
CA ASN A 129 -29.28 -4.23 -11.08
C ASN A 129 -28.14 -4.59 -10.11
N VAL A 130 -27.60 -3.60 -9.38
CA VAL A 130 -26.66 -3.88 -8.29
C VAL A 130 -27.43 -4.37 -7.07
N GLU A 131 -27.01 -5.49 -6.51
CA GLU A 131 -27.51 -6.04 -5.24
C GLU A 131 -26.72 -5.47 -4.08
N THR A 132 -25.38 -5.60 -4.10
CA THR A 132 -24.53 -5.17 -2.99
C THR A 132 -23.40 -4.26 -3.48
N PHE A 133 -23.25 -3.11 -2.82
CA PHE A 133 -22.03 -2.32 -2.86
C PHE A 133 -21.18 -2.60 -1.64
N TYR A 134 -19.90 -2.91 -1.84
CA TYR A 134 -18.89 -2.96 -0.78
C TYR A 134 -17.98 -1.74 -0.91
N LEU A 135 -17.85 -0.94 0.14
CA LEU A 135 -16.92 0.18 0.23
C LEU A 135 -15.81 -0.26 1.19
N LEU A 136 -14.60 -0.44 0.67
CA LEU A 136 -13.48 -1.09 1.37
C LEU A 136 -12.31 -0.10 1.53
N ASP A 137 -11.83 0.05 2.76
CA ASP A 137 -10.81 1.06 3.13
C ASP A 137 -11.27 2.51 2.79
N PHE A 138 -12.58 2.71 2.73
CA PHE A 138 -13.20 3.95 2.23
C PHE A 138 -14.67 4.03 2.60
N ALA A 139 -15.14 5.23 2.98
CA ALA A 139 -16.55 5.53 3.23
C ALA A 139 -17.19 6.51 2.23
N GLY A 140 -16.37 7.22 1.45
CA GLY A 140 -16.80 8.30 0.57
C GLY A 140 -17.08 9.63 1.28
N PRO A 141 -17.33 10.70 0.49
CA PRO A 141 -17.72 11.99 1.04
C PRO A 141 -19.07 11.92 1.76
N GLN A 142 -19.42 12.99 2.49
CA GLN A 142 -20.69 13.09 3.21
C GLN A 142 -21.88 12.66 2.35
N GLY A 143 -22.66 11.69 2.84
CA GLY A 143 -23.87 11.20 2.16
C GLY A 143 -23.61 10.19 1.04
N PHE A 144 -22.37 9.92 0.64
CA PHE A 144 -22.05 8.99 -0.46
C PHE A 144 -22.63 7.58 -0.24
N ALA A 145 -22.33 6.97 0.90
CA ALA A 145 -22.85 5.64 1.24
C ALA A 145 -24.38 5.62 1.36
N VAL A 146 -24.99 6.71 1.84
CA VAL A 146 -26.45 6.87 1.96
C VAL A 146 -27.12 6.95 0.59
N GLU A 147 -26.53 7.68 -0.37
CA GLU A 147 -27.04 7.75 -1.74
C GLU A 147 -26.88 6.42 -2.47
N LEU A 148 -25.80 5.67 -2.24
CA LEU A 148 -25.67 4.30 -2.77
C LEU A 148 -26.74 3.36 -2.19
N ALA A 149 -27.08 3.50 -0.91
CA ALA A 149 -28.11 2.69 -0.26
C ALA A 149 -29.51 2.89 -0.87
N LYS A 150 -29.78 4.04 -1.51
CA LYS A 150 -31.02 4.25 -2.28
C LYS A 150 -31.05 3.50 -3.62
N LYS A 151 -29.91 3.02 -4.10
CA LYS A 151 -29.73 2.46 -5.44
C LYS A 151 -29.34 0.97 -5.46
N ALA A 152 -29.20 0.33 -4.30
CA ALA A 152 -28.84 -1.09 -4.15
C ALA A 152 -29.66 -1.78 -3.04
N LYS A 153 -29.64 -3.11 -3.01
CA LYS A 153 -30.30 -3.87 -1.94
C LYS A 153 -29.52 -3.78 -0.63
N GLU A 154 -28.20 -3.67 -0.70
CA GLU A 154 -27.30 -3.63 0.45
C GLU A 154 -26.08 -2.75 0.14
N VAL A 155 -25.60 -2.03 1.15
CA VAL A 155 -24.33 -1.33 1.14
C VAL A 155 -23.57 -1.71 2.39
N VAL A 156 -22.34 -2.17 2.24
CA VAL A 156 -21.45 -2.55 3.33
C VAL A 156 -20.23 -1.65 3.30
N VAL A 157 -19.96 -0.96 4.40
CA VAL A 157 -18.77 -0.11 4.58
C VAL A 157 -17.83 -0.78 5.58
N LEU A 158 -16.62 -1.08 5.14
CA LEU A 158 -15.53 -1.65 5.93
C LEU A 158 -14.37 -0.66 5.91
N ASP A 159 -14.18 0.09 7.00
CA ASP A 159 -13.25 1.22 7.02
C ASP A 159 -12.60 1.39 8.41
N HIS A 160 -11.47 2.10 8.44
CA HIS A 160 -10.67 2.40 9.62
C HIS A 160 -10.22 3.88 9.67
N HIS A 161 -10.70 4.71 8.73
CA HIS A 161 -10.37 6.14 8.72
C HIS A 161 -11.20 6.93 9.73
N LYS A 162 -10.55 7.84 10.48
CA LYS A 162 -11.22 8.78 11.41
C LYS A 162 -12.34 9.57 10.71
N THR A 163 -12.10 10.00 9.48
CA THR A 163 -13.07 10.76 8.67
C THR A 163 -14.36 9.98 8.40
N ALA A 164 -14.31 8.64 8.38
CA ALA A 164 -15.50 7.82 8.19
C ALA A 164 -16.55 8.01 9.31
N LEU A 165 -16.10 8.27 10.55
CA LEU A 165 -16.99 8.56 11.68
C LEU A 165 -17.77 9.87 11.49
N GLU A 166 -17.20 10.82 10.74
CA GLU A 166 -17.83 12.11 10.48
C GLU A 166 -18.77 12.02 9.27
N THR A 167 -18.39 11.24 8.25
CA THR A 167 -19.14 11.14 6.98
C THR A 167 -20.32 10.17 7.02
N LEU A 168 -20.25 9.15 7.87
CA LEU A 168 -21.27 8.11 7.99
C LEU A 168 -22.30 8.46 9.06
N PRO A 169 -23.57 8.06 8.87
CA PRO A 169 -24.57 8.20 9.91
C PRO A 169 -24.15 7.39 11.15
N PRO A 170 -24.35 7.93 12.37
CA PRO A 170 -24.15 7.18 13.60
C PRO A 170 -24.87 5.83 13.56
N ASN A 171 -24.31 4.83 14.24
CA ASN A 171 -24.88 3.47 14.27
C ASN A 171 -26.38 3.50 14.59
N GLY A 172 -27.17 2.85 13.72
CA GLY A 172 -28.62 2.75 13.84
C GLY A 172 -29.42 3.97 13.34
N THR A 173 -28.76 5.02 12.82
CA THR A 173 -29.44 6.23 12.30
C THR A 173 -29.46 6.31 10.76
N GLY A 174 -28.72 5.44 10.08
CA GLY A 174 -28.65 5.36 8.62
C GLY A 174 -29.79 4.53 7.98
N PRO A 175 -29.79 4.42 6.64
CA PRO A 175 -30.69 3.50 5.92
C PRO A 175 -30.59 2.07 6.46
N PRO A 176 -31.68 1.31 6.52
CA PRO A 176 -31.69 -0.04 7.11
C PRO A 176 -30.83 -1.05 6.33
N ASN A 177 -30.52 -0.74 5.08
CA ASN A 177 -29.66 -1.53 4.19
C ASN A 177 -28.22 -1.03 4.10
N LEU A 178 -27.80 -0.12 5.00
CA LEU A 178 -26.43 0.34 5.14
C LEU A 178 -25.80 -0.30 6.38
N GLN A 179 -24.92 -1.29 6.16
CA GLN A 179 -24.09 -1.90 7.18
C GLN A 179 -22.76 -1.14 7.28
N VAL A 180 -22.37 -0.76 8.48
CA VAL A 180 -21.12 -0.04 8.75
C VAL A 180 -20.32 -0.80 9.79
N LEU A 181 -19.08 -1.16 9.44
CA LEU A 181 -18.09 -1.72 10.35
C LEU A 181 -16.86 -0.81 10.33
N LEU A 182 -16.67 -0.09 11.43
CA LEU A 182 -15.51 0.78 11.65
C LEU A 182 -14.62 0.21 12.75
N ASP A 183 -13.35 -0.01 12.44
CA ASP A 183 -12.37 -0.50 13.40
C ASP A 183 -11.03 0.22 13.27
N MET A 184 -10.81 1.21 14.14
CA MET A 184 -9.59 2.03 14.17
C MET A 184 -8.33 1.27 14.61
N LYS A 185 -8.45 0.00 15.02
CA LYS A 185 -7.33 -0.83 15.49
C LYS A 185 -6.83 -1.81 14.44
N ARG A 186 -7.52 -1.92 13.31
CA ARG A 186 -7.18 -2.81 12.19
C ARG A 186 -7.09 -2.02 10.90
N SER A 187 -6.39 -2.57 9.93
CA SER A 187 -6.35 -2.03 8.57
C SER A 187 -7.61 -2.42 7.80
N GLY A 188 -8.00 -1.66 6.78
CA GLY A 188 -9.12 -1.97 5.90
C GLY A 188 -9.01 -3.36 5.26
N ALA A 189 -7.80 -3.78 4.89
CA ALA A 189 -7.51 -5.12 4.38
C ALA A 189 -7.91 -6.21 5.35
N THR A 190 -7.45 -6.12 6.60
CA THR A 190 -7.73 -7.12 7.64
C THR A 190 -9.19 -7.12 8.07
N ILE A 191 -9.85 -5.96 8.11
CA ILE A 191 -11.29 -5.86 8.37
C ILE A 191 -12.06 -6.62 7.27
N ALA A 192 -11.73 -6.37 6.01
CA ALA A 192 -12.35 -7.04 4.87
C ALA A 192 -12.07 -8.54 4.87
N TYR A 193 -10.85 -8.96 5.17
CA TYR A 193 -10.47 -10.36 5.26
C TYR A 193 -11.34 -11.12 6.26
N ASP A 194 -11.43 -10.62 7.49
CA ASP A 194 -12.23 -11.25 8.55
C ASP A 194 -13.73 -11.24 8.20
N TYR A 195 -14.26 -10.10 7.70
CA TYR A 195 -15.66 -9.98 7.30
C TYR A 195 -16.05 -11.02 6.24
N PHE A 196 -15.25 -11.14 5.17
CA PHE A 196 -15.54 -12.06 4.09
C PHE A 196 -15.31 -13.52 4.50
N LEU A 197 -14.33 -13.78 5.38
CA LEU A 197 -14.09 -15.09 5.99
C LEU A 197 -15.30 -15.57 6.78
N GLU A 198 -15.84 -14.73 7.66
CA GLU A 198 -17.07 -15.01 8.41
C GLU A 198 -18.27 -15.22 7.47
N LYS A 199 -18.41 -14.37 6.44
CA LYS A 199 -19.51 -14.47 5.47
C LYS A 199 -19.49 -15.81 4.72
N LEU A 200 -18.32 -16.31 4.31
CA LEU A 200 -18.23 -17.62 3.64
C LEU A 200 -18.54 -18.78 4.59
N GLN A 201 -18.10 -18.72 5.85
CA GLN A 201 -18.40 -19.77 6.83
C GLN A 201 -19.92 -19.94 7.00
N VAL A 202 -20.66 -18.82 6.97
CA VAL A 202 -22.13 -18.82 7.03
C VAL A 202 -22.76 -19.33 5.72
N GLU A 203 -22.28 -18.88 4.54
CA GLU A 203 -22.91 -19.22 3.26
C GLU A 203 -22.55 -20.62 2.72
N SER A 204 -21.36 -21.15 3.04
CA SER A 204 -20.85 -22.38 2.42
C SER A 204 -20.93 -23.62 3.31
N SER A 205 -21.24 -23.48 4.60
CA SER A 205 -21.33 -24.54 5.63
C SER A 205 -20.11 -25.48 5.81
N LEU A 206 -19.20 -25.66 4.83
CA LEU A 206 -18.12 -26.65 4.85
C LEU A 206 -16.94 -26.36 3.90
N GLN A 207 -16.75 -25.16 3.34
CA GLN A 207 -15.62 -24.91 2.42
C GLN A 207 -14.57 -23.96 3.02
N THR A 208 -13.37 -24.51 3.28
CA THR A 208 -12.17 -23.72 3.53
C THR A 208 -11.77 -23.00 2.25
N PHE A 209 -11.54 -21.68 2.36
CA PHE A 209 -11.16 -20.78 1.26
C PHE A 209 -9.97 -21.25 0.41
N LEU A 210 -9.05 -21.93 1.05
CA LEU A 210 -7.68 -22.18 0.62
C LEU A 210 -7.21 -23.47 1.30
N GLN A 211 -6.19 -24.13 0.74
CA GLN A 211 -5.47 -25.16 1.49
C GLN A 211 -4.77 -24.52 2.69
N ASP A 212 -4.49 -25.28 3.75
CA ASP A 212 -3.92 -24.75 5.00
C ASP A 212 -2.65 -23.91 4.77
N ASP A 213 -1.77 -24.36 3.86
CA ASP A 213 -0.54 -23.64 3.50
C ASP A 213 -0.83 -22.30 2.80
N ASP A 214 -1.82 -22.28 1.90
CA ASP A 214 -2.24 -21.07 1.18
C ASP A 214 -2.92 -20.07 2.13
N ALA A 215 -3.71 -20.55 3.09
CA ALA A 215 -4.35 -19.73 4.12
C ALA A 215 -3.31 -19.08 5.04
N SER A 216 -2.32 -19.85 5.52
CA SER A 216 -1.24 -19.33 6.35
C SER A 216 -0.38 -18.29 5.63
N HIS A 217 -0.11 -18.54 4.34
CA HIS A 217 0.60 -17.59 3.49
C HIS A 217 -0.17 -16.28 3.34
N LEU A 218 -1.47 -16.36 3.03
CA LEU A 218 -2.31 -15.18 2.85
C LEU A 218 -2.43 -14.38 4.14
N GLU A 219 -2.68 -15.02 5.28
CA GLU A 219 -2.69 -14.37 6.60
C GLU A 219 -1.39 -13.62 6.88
N THR A 220 -0.25 -14.19 6.47
CA THR A 220 1.06 -13.55 6.65
C THR A 220 1.14 -12.25 5.84
N LEU A 221 0.67 -12.26 4.59
CA LEU A 221 0.61 -11.05 3.76
C LEU A 221 -0.27 -9.98 4.41
N PHE A 222 -1.50 -10.32 4.81
CA PHE A 222 -2.42 -9.38 5.46
C PHE A 222 -1.84 -8.79 6.76
N LYS A 223 -1.13 -9.60 7.56
CA LYS A 223 -0.44 -9.13 8.78
C LYS A 223 0.63 -8.07 8.46
N TYR A 224 1.45 -8.28 7.43
CA TYR A 224 2.43 -7.27 7.00
C TYR A 224 1.79 -6.01 6.42
N ILE A 225 0.71 -6.15 5.65
CA ILE A 225 -0.04 -5.01 5.13
C ILE A 225 -0.59 -4.17 6.29
N GLN A 226 -1.23 -4.79 7.27
CA GLN A 226 -1.74 -4.10 8.46
C GLN A 226 -0.62 -3.41 9.25
N ASP A 227 0.50 -4.08 9.47
CA ASP A 227 1.60 -3.53 10.27
C ASP A 227 2.25 -2.30 9.62
N ALA A 228 2.25 -2.23 8.29
CA ALA A 228 2.70 -1.07 7.54
C ALA A 228 1.64 0.04 7.49
N ASP A 229 0.38 -0.32 7.28
CA ASP A 229 -0.75 0.61 7.20
C ASP A 229 -0.99 1.35 8.53
N LEU A 230 -1.01 0.62 9.65
CA LEU A 230 -1.09 1.19 11.01
C LEU A 230 0.22 1.84 11.47
N TRP A 231 1.28 1.74 10.66
CA TRP A 231 2.62 2.27 10.95
C TRP A 231 3.22 1.74 12.26
N THR A 232 2.88 0.52 12.66
CA THR A 232 3.32 -0.10 13.92
C THR A 232 4.73 -0.67 13.82
N TRP A 233 5.09 -1.24 12.67
CA TRP A 233 6.39 -1.86 12.43
C TRP A 233 6.78 -2.92 13.48
N ALA A 234 5.78 -3.62 14.04
CA ALA A 234 5.95 -4.60 15.10
C ALA A 234 6.41 -5.96 14.57
N LEU A 235 6.13 -6.27 13.30
CA LEU A 235 6.53 -7.55 12.70
C LEU A 235 8.02 -7.51 12.29
N PRO A 236 8.73 -8.65 12.37
CA PRO A 236 10.10 -8.75 11.91
C PRO A 236 10.24 -8.29 10.46
N GLU A 237 11.19 -7.41 10.17
CA GLU A 237 11.50 -6.96 8.81
C GLU A 237 10.30 -6.31 8.06
N SER A 238 9.29 -5.80 8.77
CA SER A 238 8.08 -5.22 8.18
C SER A 238 8.34 -4.03 7.26
N LYS A 239 9.30 -3.16 7.64
CA LYS A 239 9.75 -2.04 6.79
C LYS A 239 10.37 -2.53 5.48
N GLN A 240 11.13 -3.62 5.54
CA GLN A 240 11.77 -4.25 4.40
C GLN A 240 10.70 -4.89 3.51
N PHE A 241 9.74 -5.62 4.08
CA PHE A 241 8.59 -6.14 3.33
C PHE A 241 7.86 -5.00 2.59
N SER A 242 7.46 -3.94 3.31
CA SER A 242 6.71 -2.82 2.74
C SER A 242 7.51 -2.09 1.65
N SER A 243 8.80 -1.84 1.87
CA SER A 243 9.69 -1.26 0.86
C SER A 243 9.80 -2.15 -0.38
N GLY A 244 9.97 -3.47 -0.19
CA GLY A 244 10.07 -4.43 -1.29
C GLY A 244 8.77 -4.58 -2.08
N LEU A 245 7.61 -4.51 -1.42
CA LEU A 245 6.30 -4.46 -2.07
C LEU A 245 6.18 -3.21 -2.95
N SER A 246 6.54 -2.04 -2.40
CA SER A 246 6.57 -0.78 -3.15
C SER A 246 7.49 -0.86 -4.38
N ASP A 247 8.65 -1.51 -4.26
CA ASP A 247 9.60 -1.70 -5.37
C ASP A 247 9.07 -2.60 -6.50
N CYS A 248 8.04 -3.41 -6.23
CA CYS A 248 7.41 -4.22 -7.27
C CYS A 248 6.63 -3.37 -8.27
N LYS A 249 6.25 -2.13 -7.91
CA LYS A 249 5.48 -1.20 -8.76
C LYS A 249 4.24 -1.85 -9.37
N ILE A 250 3.54 -2.65 -8.58
CA ILE A 250 2.29 -3.29 -8.99
C ILE A 250 1.24 -2.20 -9.24
N GLU A 251 0.60 -2.25 -10.40
CA GLU A 251 -0.56 -1.41 -10.70
C GLU A 251 -1.77 -1.98 -9.94
N TYR A 252 -2.23 -1.26 -8.92
CA TYR A 252 -3.33 -1.68 -8.06
C TYR A 252 -4.71 -1.36 -8.62
N ASN A 253 -4.80 -0.61 -9.71
CA ASN A 253 -6.07 -0.39 -10.39
C ASN A 253 -6.51 -1.70 -11.09
N ALA A 254 -7.43 -2.44 -10.47
CA ALA A 254 -7.97 -3.70 -11.00
C ALA A 254 -8.68 -3.57 -12.36
N VAL A 255 -9.08 -2.36 -12.78
CA VAL A 255 -9.61 -2.11 -14.13
C VAL A 255 -8.48 -2.02 -15.16
N LYS A 256 -7.34 -1.44 -14.78
CA LYS A 256 -6.15 -1.34 -15.64
C LYS A 256 -5.30 -2.60 -15.63
N ASN A 257 -5.27 -3.32 -14.51
CA ASN A 257 -4.48 -4.53 -14.29
C ASN A 257 -5.40 -5.72 -13.96
N GLY A 258 -5.84 -6.42 -14.99
CA GLY A 258 -6.70 -7.60 -14.85
C GLY A 258 -6.05 -8.77 -14.10
N GLU A 259 -4.72 -8.76 -13.94
CA GLU A 259 -3.97 -9.81 -13.25
C GLU A 259 -3.59 -9.43 -11.81
N VAL A 260 -4.06 -8.27 -11.30
CA VAL A 260 -3.64 -7.75 -9.99
C VAL A 260 -3.84 -8.77 -8.87
N PHE A 261 -4.99 -9.45 -8.81
CA PHE A 261 -5.26 -10.42 -7.75
C PHE A 261 -4.34 -11.65 -7.84
N HIS A 262 -4.06 -12.16 -9.05
CA HIS A 262 -3.08 -13.22 -9.25
C HIS A 262 -1.66 -12.78 -8.84
N GLN A 263 -1.29 -11.53 -9.12
CA GLN A 263 0.00 -10.97 -8.73
C GLN A 263 0.12 -10.87 -7.20
N LEU A 264 -0.94 -10.43 -6.52
CA LEU A 264 -0.97 -10.32 -5.06
C LEU A 264 -0.90 -11.69 -4.38
N LEU A 265 -1.61 -12.68 -4.90
CA LEU A 265 -1.56 -14.07 -4.41
C LEU A 265 -0.22 -14.75 -4.67
N ALA A 266 0.58 -14.26 -5.62
CA ALA A 266 1.90 -14.79 -5.95
C ALA A 266 3.05 -14.11 -5.16
N LEU A 267 2.75 -13.15 -4.28
CA LEU A 267 3.77 -12.45 -3.51
C LEU A 267 4.42 -13.37 -2.48
N ASP A 268 5.76 -13.44 -2.47
CA ASP A 268 6.51 -14.16 -1.45
C ASP A 268 7.11 -13.16 -0.44
N PRO A 269 6.69 -13.20 0.85
CA PRO A 269 7.22 -12.30 1.88
C PRO A 269 8.74 -12.31 1.99
N GLU A 270 9.40 -13.47 1.85
CA GLU A 270 10.86 -13.56 1.95
C GLU A 270 11.54 -12.84 0.80
N VAL A 271 10.99 -12.98 -0.41
CA VAL A 271 11.47 -12.30 -1.61
C VAL A 271 11.30 -10.78 -1.48
N LEU A 272 10.15 -10.33 -0.98
CA LEU A 272 9.87 -8.91 -0.75
C LEU A 272 10.82 -8.32 0.30
N ILE A 273 11.03 -9.01 1.42
CA ILE A 273 11.98 -8.59 2.46
C ILE A 273 13.40 -8.47 1.89
N LYS A 274 13.88 -9.47 1.14
CA LYS A 274 15.21 -9.43 0.53
C LYS A 274 15.37 -8.25 -0.43
N ARG A 275 14.33 -7.98 -1.23
CA ARG A 275 14.29 -6.82 -2.14
C ARG A 275 14.34 -5.51 -1.38
N GLY A 276 13.50 -5.35 -0.36
CA GLY A 276 13.44 -4.14 0.44
C GLY A 276 14.71 -3.85 1.24
N LYS A 277 15.44 -4.89 1.69
CA LYS A 277 16.75 -4.72 2.33
C LYS A 277 17.74 -3.97 1.43
N VAL A 278 17.71 -4.24 0.13
CA VAL A 278 18.60 -3.59 -0.85
C VAL A 278 18.16 -2.15 -1.08
N SER A 279 16.86 -1.91 -1.30
CA SER A 279 16.35 -0.59 -1.68
C SER A 279 16.27 0.41 -0.52
N LEU A 280 16.04 -0.04 0.72
CA LEU A 280 15.89 0.85 1.87
C LEU A 280 17.13 1.70 2.12
N GLN A 281 18.33 1.14 1.93
CA GLN A 281 19.57 1.89 2.11
C GLN A 281 19.68 3.05 1.14
N GLU A 282 19.26 2.84 -0.11
CA GLU A 282 19.28 3.89 -1.13
C GLU A 282 18.18 4.93 -0.89
N LYS A 283 16.97 4.48 -0.55
CA LYS A 283 15.86 5.37 -0.16
C LYS A 283 16.23 6.24 1.04
N GLN A 284 16.94 5.69 2.03
CA GLN A 284 17.37 6.45 3.21
C GLN A 284 18.37 7.56 2.84
N LYS A 285 19.32 7.32 1.93
CA LYS A 285 20.22 8.41 1.46
C LYS A 285 19.46 9.55 0.81
N LEU A 286 18.45 9.23 0.00
CA LEU A 286 17.60 10.23 -0.63
C LEU A 286 16.79 11.02 0.42
N ILE A 287 16.29 10.34 1.46
CA ILE A 287 15.62 10.97 2.59
C ILE A 287 16.57 11.92 3.32
N ASP A 288 17.78 11.46 3.68
CA ASP A 288 18.77 12.27 4.41
C ASP A 288 19.14 13.55 3.64
N LEU A 289 19.46 13.41 2.35
CA LEU A 289 19.75 14.55 1.47
C LEU A 289 18.59 15.54 1.36
N THR A 290 17.36 15.04 1.43
CA THR A 290 16.14 15.86 1.36
C THR A 290 15.90 16.55 2.71
N LEU A 291 16.04 15.84 3.83
CA LEU A 291 15.91 16.38 5.18
C LEU A 291 16.88 17.53 5.43
N ASP A 292 18.09 17.50 4.89
CA ASP A 292 19.08 18.59 5.02
C ASP A 292 18.60 19.91 4.41
N ARG A 293 17.65 19.85 3.47
CA ARG A 293 17.04 21.02 2.82
C ARG A 293 15.75 21.49 3.50
N SER A 294 15.42 20.94 4.67
CA SER A 294 14.24 21.33 5.43
C SER A 294 14.29 22.78 5.88
N PHE A 295 13.14 23.45 5.93
CA PHE A 295 12.98 24.83 6.41
C PHE A 295 11.75 24.95 7.31
N VAL A 296 11.69 25.98 8.14
CA VAL A 296 10.54 26.24 9.02
C VAL A 296 9.38 26.83 8.21
N VAL A 297 8.15 26.39 8.52
CA VAL A 297 6.90 27.00 8.02
C VAL A 297 5.93 27.30 9.15
N SER A 298 5.18 28.39 8.99
CA SER A 298 4.07 28.81 9.83
C SER A 298 2.75 28.25 9.27
N LEU A 299 2.36 27.07 9.74
CA LEU A 299 1.18 26.34 9.24
C LEU A 299 -0.09 27.19 9.36
N GLY A 300 -0.79 27.35 8.24
CA GLY A 300 -1.98 28.21 8.17
C GLY A 300 -1.71 29.65 8.55
N GLN A 301 -0.55 30.20 8.15
CA GLN A 301 -0.07 31.54 8.55
C GLN A 301 0.03 31.68 10.08
N GLY A 302 0.51 30.63 10.74
CA GLY A 302 0.72 30.58 12.19
C GLY A 302 -0.48 30.08 13.00
N LYS A 303 -1.67 29.95 12.41
CA LYS A 303 -2.88 29.44 13.09
C LYS A 303 -2.65 28.08 13.75
N PHE A 304 -1.80 27.24 13.15
CA PHE A 304 -1.52 25.88 13.64
C PHE A 304 -0.09 25.72 14.16
N GLY A 305 0.58 26.83 14.48
CA GLY A 305 1.96 26.84 14.93
C GLY A 305 2.98 26.58 13.81
N GLN A 306 4.19 26.22 14.21
CA GLN A 306 5.33 26.07 13.32
C GLN A 306 5.85 24.64 13.30
N CYS A 307 6.35 24.22 12.14
CA CYS A 307 6.98 22.91 11.94
C CYS A 307 8.02 22.97 10.82
N LEU A 308 8.78 21.89 10.62
CA LEU A 308 9.63 21.77 9.45
C LEU A 308 8.85 21.30 8.23
N ALA A 309 9.18 21.90 7.09
CA ALA A 309 8.73 21.51 5.76
C ALA A 309 9.91 21.22 4.83
N VAL A 310 9.63 20.49 3.75
CA VAL A 310 10.59 20.28 2.66
C VAL A 310 9.89 20.18 1.32
N ARG A 311 10.56 20.69 0.27
CA ARG A 311 10.17 20.47 -1.13
C ARG A 311 10.78 19.16 -1.61
N ALA A 312 9.92 18.22 -2.00
CA ALA A 312 10.30 16.81 -2.22
C ALA A 312 9.76 16.26 -3.54
N ASP A 313 9.65 17.09 -4.58
CA ASP A 313 9.10 16.69 -5.89
C ASP A 313 9.77 15.42 -6.45
N ALA A 314 11.11 15.33 -6.38
CA ALA A 314 11.87 14.19 -6.89
C ALA A 314 11.74 12.89 -6.05
N VAL A 315 11.21 12.97 -4.83
CA VAL A 315 11.11 11.84 -3.89
C VAL A 315 9.72 11.75 -3.25
N ALA A 316 8.69 12.23 -3.95
CA ALA A 316 7.30 12.25 -3.46
C ALA A 316 6.77 10.85 -3.09
N ASN A 317 7.32 9.79 -3.71
CA ASN A 317 7.04 8.41 -3.36
C ASN A 317 7.52 8.02 -1.95
N LEU A 318 8.48 8.75 -1.36
CA LEU A 318 9.02 8.54 -0.01
C LEU A 318 8.39 9.48 1.04
N ARG A 319 7.33 10.19 0.68
CA ARG A 319 6.70 11.22 1.54
C ARG A 319 6.32 10.74 2.94
N SER A 320 5.96 9.46 3.11
CA SER A 320 5.55 8.93 4.42
C SER A 320 6.74 8.83 5.36
N GLU A 321 7.81 8.15 4.92
CA GLU A 321 9.05 7.99 5.68
C GLU A 321 9.75 9.34 5.88
N LEU A 322 9.86 10.14 4.81
CA LEU A 322 10.43 11.48 4.86
C LEU A 322 9.66 12.37 5.83
N GLY A 323 8.33 12.38 5.76
CA GLY A 323 7.50 13.19 6.65
C GLY A 323 7.62 12.78 8.11
N ASN A 324 7.67 11.47 8.40
CA ASN A 324 7.83 10.96 9.75
C ASN A 324 9.21 11.35 10.35
N GLN A 325 10.28 11.24 9.57
CA GLN A 325 11.62 11.67 10.01
C GLN A 325 11.72 13.20 10.13
N LEU A 326 11.05 13.93 9.24
CA LEU A 326 10.95 15.39 9.31
C LEU A 326 10.19 15.86 10.56
N ALA A 327 9.14 15.14 10.96
CA ALA A 327 8.40 15.40 12.20
C ALA A 327 9.28 15.20 13.45
N ALA A 328 10.14 14.18 13.45
CA ALA A 328 11.13 13.97 14.51
C ALA A 328 12.14 15.13 14.56
N LYS A 329 12.72 15.50 13.39
CA LYS A 329 13.64 16.64 13.27
C LYS A 329 12.98 17.95 13.73
N SER A 330 11.70 18.15 13.42
CA SER A 330 10.93 19.33 13.82
C SER A 330 10.78 19.41 15.34
N ARG A 331 10.36 18.31 15.97
CA ARG A 331 10.27 18.21 17.44
C ARG A 331 11.63 18.49 18.11
N ASP A 332 12.70 17.91 17.58
CA ASP A 332 14.04 18.04 18.16
C ASP A 332 14.59 19.48 18.04
N GLN A 333 14.01 20.32 17.17
CA GLN A 333 14.25 21.75 17.08
C GLN A 333 13.30 22.62 17.94
N GLY A 334 12.46 22.00 18.77
CA GLY A 334 11.50 22.71 19.62
C GLY A 334 10.25 23.22 18.90
N LEU A 335 10.00 22.76 17.67
CA LEU A 335 8.78 23.05 16.91
C LEU A 335 7.72 21.96 17.18
N ARG A 336 6.52 22.10 16.59
CA ARG A 336 5.52 21.02 16.65
C ARG A 336 6.11 19.74 16.08
N ALA A 337 5.69 18.60 16.62
CA ALA A 337 6.15 17.28 16.17
C ALA A 337 5.42 16.86 14.88
N ILE A 338 5.46 17.74 13.88
CA ILE A 338 4.83 17.64 12.58
C ILE A 338 5.91 17.85 11.51
N GLY A 339 5.83 17.09 10.42
CA GLY A 339 6.65 17.27 9.23
C GLY A 339 5.75 17.48 8.02
N ALA A 340 6.02 18.53 7.24
CA ALA A 340 5.28 18.84 6.02
C ALA A 340 6.10 18.53 4.75
N VAL A 341 5.71 17.47 4.03
CA VAL A 341 6.32 17.12 2.74
C VAL A 341 5.50 17.74 1.62
N VAL A 342 6.15 18.55 0.78
CA VAL A 342 5.51 19.41 -0.22
C VAL A 342 6.00 19.04 -1.61
N TYR A 343 5.07 18.69 -2.50
CA TYR A 343 5.38 18.24 -3.86
C TYR A 343 4.24 18.57 -4.83
N VAL A 344 4.53 18.63 -6.12
CA VAL A 344 3.53 18.61 -7.18
C VAL A 344 3.09 17.16 -7.39
N GLU A 345 1.78 16.92 -7.37
CA GLU A 345 1.21 15.61 -7.71
C GLU A 345 0.95 15.55 -9.22
N GLU A 346 1.71 14.71 -9.92
CA GLU A 346 1.63 14.58 -11.39
C GLU A 346 0.22 14.22 -11.86
N ALA A 347 -0.50 13.39 -11.09
CA ALA A 347 -1.86 12.98 -11.42
C ALA A 347 -2.87 14.14 -11.47
N MET A 348 -2.55 15.30 -10.88
CA MET A 348 -3.43 16.47 -10.93
C MET A 348 -3.29 17.28 -12.23
N ASN A 349 -2.19 17.09 -12.97
CA ASN A 349 -1.86 17.87 -14.16
C ASN A 349 -1.95 19.40 -13.96
N ASP A 350 -1.67 19.88 -12.74
CA ASP A 350 -1.71 21.29 -12.35
C ASP A 350 -0.49 21.64 -11.49
N ALA A 351 0.52 22.24 -12.11
CA ALA A 351 1.75 22.67 -11.44
C ALA A 351 1.57 23.91 -10.54
N SER A 352 0.38 24.53 -10.53
CA SER A 352 0.06 25.68 -9.67
C SER A 352 -0.38 25.27 -8.26
N MET A 353 -0.58 23.97 -8.03
CA MET A 353 -1.03 23.39 -6.77
C MET A 353 0.03 22.44 -6.21
N PHE A 354 0.35 22.62 -4.93
CA PHE A 354 1.12 21.66 -4.16
C PHE A 354 0.21 20.72 -3.41
N LYS A 355 0.59 19.44 -3.38
CA LYS A 355 0.12 18.50 -2.37
C LYS A 355 1.00 18.64 -1.13
N ILE A 356 0.35 18.90 0.01
CA ILE A 356 0.99 18.97 1.32
C ILE A 356 0.64 17.69 2.07
N SER A 357 1.65 16.84 2.31
CA SER A 357 1.52 15.61 3.10
C SER A 357 2.08 15.84 4.49
N LEU A 358 1.21 15.83 5.50
CA LEU A 358 1.59 16.00 6.89
C LEU A 358 1.82 14.63 7.55
N ARG A 359 2.85 14.55 8.38
CA ARG A 359 3.05 13.45 9.35
C ARG A 359 3.25 14.05 10.72
N SER A 360 2.73 13.40 11.76
CA SER A 360 2.99 13.78 13.14
C SER A 360 3.45 12.60 13.99
N LEU A 361 4.04 12.91 15.15
CA LEU A 361 4.48 11.91 16.12
C LEU A 361 3.58 11.89 17.36
N GLY A 362 3.43 10.70 17.94
CA GLY A 362 2.79 10.51 19.25
C GLY A 362 1.26 10.58 19.24
N SER A 363 0.70 10.67 20.44
CA SER A 363 -0.74 10.63 20.70
C SER A 363 -1.41 12.00 20.91
N THR A 364 -0.62 13.08 20.92
CA THR A 364 -1.12 14.45 21.17
C THR A 364 -1.30 15.30 19.91
N GLU A 365 -0.55 15.04 18.85
CA GLU A 365 -0.61 15.82 17.60
C GLU A 365 -1.69 15.26 16.66
N ASP A 366 -2.57 16.10 16.11
CA ASP A 366 -3.55 15.67 15.10
C ASP A 366 -3.38 16.50 13.82
N THR A 367 -2.98 15.85 12.73
CA THR A 367 -2.80 16.51 11.42
C THR A 367 -4.13 16.73 10.70
N THR A 368 -5.20 16.02 11.07
CA THR A 368 -6.52 16.13 10.42
C THR A 368 -7.16 17.50 10.64
N GLU A 369 -6.94 18.09 11.83
CA GLU A 369 -7.41 19.44 12.18
C GLU A 369 -6.88 20.52 11.22
N ILE A 370 -5.69 20.30 10.66
CA ILE A 370 -5.07 21.20 9.68
C ILE A 370 -5.63 20.90 8.29
N SER A 371 -5.58 19.63 7.86
CA SER A 371 -5.94 19.26 6.49
C SER A 371 -7.41 19.53 6.16
N GLN A 372 -8.32 19.33 7.12
CA GLN A 372 -9.76 19.55 6.93
C GLN A 372 -10.08 21.01 6.60
N VAL A 373 -9.33 21.98 7.16
CA VAL A 373 -9.51 23.41 6.84
C VAL A 373 -9.20 23.73 5.37
N TYR A 374 -8.42 22.88 4.71
CA TYR A 374 -8.08 22.99 3.29
C TYR A 374 -8.80 21.95 2.43
N GLY A 375 -9.89 21.35 2.94
CA GLY A 375 -10.68 20.34 2.23
C GLY A 375 -9.98 18.99 2.05
N GLY A 376 -8.89 18.75 2.79
CA GLY A 376 -8.21 17.45 2.83
C GLY A 376 -8.62 16.58 4.00
N GLY A 377 -7.87 15.50 4.23
CA GLY A 377 -8.19 14.50 5.26
C GLY A 377 -7.14 13.39 5.39
N GLY A 378 -7.44 12.40 6.22
CA GLY A 378 -6.61 11.22 6.46
C GLY A 378 -6.72 10.70 7.90
N HIS A 379 -5.67 10.04 8.37
CA HIS A 379 -5.54 9.62 9.76
C HIS A 379 -4.99 10.75 10.63
N ARG A 380 -5.20 10.61 11.94
CA ARG A 380 -4.70 11.54 12.97
C ARG A 380 -3.21 11.88 12.82
N ASN A 381 -2.37 10.91 12.48
CA ASN A 381 -0.91 11.13 12.32
C ASN A 381 -0.45 11.26 10.86
N ALA A 382 -1.36 11.17 9.90
CA ALA A 382 -1.05 11.18 8.48
C ALA A 382 -2.23 11.69 7.67
N SER A 383 -2.19 12.97 7.27
CA SER A 383 -3.20 13.59 6.43
C SER A 383 -2.57 14.39 5.30
N SER A 384 -3.39 14.77 4.31
CA SER A 384 -2.93 15.62 3.22
C SER A 384 -4.02 16.52 2.67
N PHE A 385 -3.63 17.59 1.99
CA PHE A 385 -4.51 18.56 1.33
C PHE A 385 -3.77 19.23 0.17
N LEU A 386 -4.51 19.97 -0.64
CA LEU A 386 -3.97 20.76 -1.74
C LEU A 386 -3.89 22.23 -1.35
N LEU A 387 -2.82 22.90 -1.77
CA LEU A 387 -2.59 24.32 -1.49
C LEU A 387 -1.92 24.98 -2.70
N SER A 388 -2.40 26.16 -3.10
CA SER A 388 -1.78 26.87 -4.21
C SER A 388 -0.35 27.30 -3.85
N VAL A 389 0.53 27.35 -4.86
CA VAL A 389 1.93 27.78 -4.68
C VAL A 389 2.00 29.12 -3.94
N GLN A 390 1.17 30.09 -4.34
CA GLN A 390 1.12 31.41 -3.71
C GLN A 390 0.72 31.33 -2.22
N SER A 391 -0.23 30.47 -1.87
CA SER A 391 -0.67 30.32 -0.48
C SER A 391 0.38 29.62 0.37
N PHE A 392 1.11 28.65 -0.20
CA PHE A 392 2.23 28.00 0.48
C PHE A 392 3.40 28.96 0.74
N GLU A 393 3.73 29.84 -0.21
CA GLU A 393 4.81 30.83 0.01
C GLU A 393 4.51 31.76 1.20
N ARG A 394 3.23 32.05 1.48
CA ARG A 394 2.84 32.81 2.68
C ARG A 394 3.09 32.05 3.99
N TRP A 395 3.30 30.73 3.96
CA TRP A 395 3.66 29.96 5.16
C TRP A 395 5.16 30.02 5.46
N LYS A 396 5.99 30.46 4.51
CA LYS A 396 7.44 30.62 4.72
C LYS A 396 7.82 31.98 5.31
N ALA A 397 6.90 32.95 5.23
CA ALA A 397 7.01 34.23 5.90
C ALA A 397 6.68 34.08 7.39
#